data_AF-A0A1M5PRL6-F1
#
_entry.id   AF-A0A1M5PRL6-F1
#
_cell.length_a   1.000
_cell.length_b   1.000
_cell.length_c   1.000
_cell.angle_alpha   90.00
_cell.angle_beta   90.00
_cell.angle_gamma   90.00
#
_symmetry.space_group_name_H-M   'P 1'
#
loop_
_entity.id
_entity.type
_entity.pdbx_description
1 polymer ?
#
loop_
_entity_poly.entity_id
_entity_poly.type
_entity_poly.pdbx_seq_one_letter_code
_entity_poly.pdbx_strand_id
1 'polypeptide(L)'
;MFYTEYYHQSIQKTSKKAAGAAALHWERQKISDRRYSGCNRIDVHEGEVPSFGYVSSDGMEQVGVYVVLRGRNFPDGIYAYDADGRSGAPNVAGQLVKIGGKDEMKRLAEAFPHKDFLLDTPILYLFTGILERSVCRFKEGAYSRILQDVGACVGSVMLHAKAKGAKVFPLGGFVDDQVAVSLKLPSTEVPLAGLAVFPEYSELAYDSIDDGVGESAYSNRSEADPLLMAAEPGASFDAGCVSASSRYPSRFMRQNRGECIEDLSKCIRVRRLATQALPGDEFPLTPARYDSKLYGQVVNDLGKVPQRRIPFKRTSFDLDEFSSMLRWLEQGKINLFGAGLLKIWIVVFDVMFVFPGVYRYVPVRKSIYMQGGVVAAKKFVKCHVVPEEVENAAFAVVLTADLKEACNLLGERAYRYLNMNAGYILQSLSLSGRVLNKTVRDQHFFYEDDLKKLCNLPDGESVISEILVGK
;
A
#
# COMPACT_ATOMS: atom_id res chain seq x y z
N MET A 1 -19.66 -15.49 -6.27
CA MET A 1 -18.41 -14.79 -6.62
C MET A 1 -18.32 -13.60 -5.68
N PHE A 2 -17.14 -13.26 -5.14
CA PHE A 2 -17.01 -12.04 -4.36
C PHE A 2 -17.01 -10.82 -5.28
N TYR A 3 -17.53 -9.68 -4.84
CA TYR A 3 -17.56 -8.46 -5.65
C TYR A 3 -16.14 -8.00 -5.99
N THR A 4 -15.18 -8.21 -5.10
CA THR A 4 -13.74 -8.00 -5.33
C THR A 4 -13.23 -8.66 -6.61
N GLU A 5 -13.62 -9.91 -6.89
CA GLU A 5 -13.16 -10.64 -8.10
C GLU A 5 -13.65 -9.91 -9.36
N TYR A 6 -14.92 -9.50 -9.36
CA TYR A 6 -15.53 -8.74 -10.44
C TYR A 6 -14.91 -7.34 -10.58
N TYR A 7 -14.77 -6.59 -9.47
CA TYR A 7 -14.17 -5.27 -9.49
C TYR A 7 -12.76 -5.31 -10.06
N HIS A 8 -11.92 -6.24 -9.59
CA HIS A 8 -10.55 -6.39 -10.03
C HIS A 8 -10.47 -6.73 -11.52
N GLN A 9 -11.26 -7.70 -12.00
CA GLN A 9 -11.36 -8.01 -13.42
C GLN A 9 -11.78 -6.80 -14.25
N SER A 10 -12.68 -5.97 -13.72
CA SER A 10 -13.23 -4.82 -14.44
C SER A 10 -12.24 -3.67 -14.68
N ILE A 11 -11.15 -3.63 -13.91
CA ILE A 11 -10.09 -2.60 -14.01
C ILE A 11 -8.85 -3.11 -14.76
N GLN A 12 -8.80 -4.39 -15.12
CA GLN A 12 -7.73 -4.99 -15.91
C GLN A 12 -7.73 -4.45 -17.35
N LYS A 13 -6.53 -4.36 -17.94
CA LYS A 13 -6.37 -4.04 -19.36
C LYS A 13 -6.36 -5.33 -20.17
N THR A 14 -7.28 -5.43 -21.12
CA THR A 14 -7.31 -6.52 -22.10
C THR A 14 -6.25 -6.31 -23.19
N SER A 15 -5.75 -7.40 -23.78
CA SER A 15 -4.62 -7.36 -24.72
C SER A 15 -4.80 -6.37 -25.89
N LYS A 16 -3.66 -5.92 -26.41
CA LYS A 16 -3.53 -4.95 -27.51
C LYS A 16 -4.27 -5.34 -28.81
N LYS A 17 -4.66 -6.61 -28.97
CA LYS A 17 -5.47 -7.08 -30.12
C LYS A 17 -6.97 -6.80 -29.97
N ALA A 18 -7.46 -6.68 -28.74
CA ALA A 18 -8.87 -6.45 -28.42
C ALA A 18 -9.17 -4.98 -28.09
N ALA A 19 -8.20 -4.25 -27.55
CA ALA A 19 -8.33 -2.84 -27.22
C ALA A 19 -7.67 -1.95 -28.29
N GLY A 20 -8.39 -0.94 -28.79
CA GLY A 20 -7.77 0.16 -29.53
C GLY A 20 -6.67 0.85 -28.70
N ALA A 21 -5.87 1.72 -29.31
CA ALA A 21 -4.78 2.42 -28.62
C ALA A 21 -5.28 3.04 -27.30
N ALA A 22 -4.72 2.61 -26.16
CA ALA A 22 -5.14 3.10 -24.85
C ALA A 22 -4.87 4.60 -24.76
N ALA A 23 -5.93 5.41 -24.70
CA ALA A 23 -5.81 6.85 -24.51
C ALA A 23 -5.40 7.14 -23.05
N LEU A 24 -4.14 7.49 -22.85
CA LEU A 24 -3.63 7.99 -21.57
C LEU A 24 -3.93 9.49 -21.50
N HIS A 25 -4.96 9.88 -20.77
CA HIS A 25 -5.28 11.28 -20.51
C HIS A 25 -4.48 11.82 -19.32
N TRP A 26 -4.01 13.05 -19.43
CA TRP A 26 -3.21 13.74 -18.42
C TRP A 26 -3.88 15.07 -18.08
N GLU A 27 -4.37 15.20 -16.86
CA GLU A 27 -4.85 16.47 -16.32
C GLU A 27 -4.06 16.79 -15.05
N ARG A 28 -3.36 17.94 -15.05
CA ARG A 28 -2.72 18.44 -13.82
C ARG A 28 -3.78 19.02 -12.91
N GLN A 29 -3.96 18.43 -11.73
CA GLN A 29 -4.80 19.02 -10.69
C GLN A 29 -4.01 20.00 -9.82
N LYS A 30 -4.70 21.02 -9.31
CA LYS A 30 -4.15 21.87 -8.23
C LYS A 30 -4.30 21.11 -6.91
N ILE A 31 -3.18 20.86 -6.25
CA ILE A 31 -3.10 19.99 -5.06
C ILE A 31 -3.54 20.72 -3.77
N SER A 32 -3.71 22.04 -3.80
CA SER A 32 -3.98 22.82 -2.58
C SER A 32 -5.33 22.49 -1.94
N ASP A 33 -5.28 21.86 -0.77
CA ASP A 33 -6.45 21.55 0.04
C ASP A 33 -6.97 22.83 0.73
N ARG A 34 -8.10 23.34 0.24
CA ARG A 34 -8.70 24.59 0.73
C ARG A 34 -9.57 24.40 1.96
N ARG A 35 -9.84 23.16 2.40
CA ARG A 35 -10.75 22.88 3.53
C ARG A 35 -10.31 23.51 4.84
N TYR A 36 -9.00 23.75 4.97
CA TYR A 36 -8.36 24.25 6.18
C TYR A 36 -8.02 25.75 6.12
N SER A 37 -8.67 26.48 5.22
CA SER A 37 -8.52 27.94 5.14
C SER A 37 -9.02 28.59 6.43
N GLY A 38 -8.16 29.40 7.06
CA GLY A 38 -8.48 30.07 8.34
C GLY A 38 -8.32 29.22 9.60
N CYS A 39 -7.94 27.94 9.48
CA CYS A 39 -7.65 27.10 10.64
C CYS A 39 -6.26 27.40 11.24
N ASN A 40 -6.12 27.15 12.55
CA ASN A 40 -4.83 27.28 13.25
C ASN A 40 -3.82 26.27 12.70
N ARG A 41 -2.66 26.78 12.29
CA ARG A 41 -1.55 26.04 11.70
C ARG A 41 -0.34 26.10 12.61
N ILE A 42 0.37 24.99 12.72
CA ILE A 42 1.62 24.88 13.47
C ILE A 42 2.68 24.40 12.50
N ASP A 43 3.81 25.11 12.42
CA ASP A 43 4.94 24.66 11.63
C ASP A 43 5.53 23.39 12.22
N VAL A 44 5.95 22.50 11.32
CA VAL A 44 6.66 21.27 11.66
C VAL A 44 8.06 21.35 11.08
N HIS A 45 9.05 21.14 11.91
CA HIS A 45 10.44 21.04 11.51
C HIS A 45 10.87 19.60 11.27
N GLU A 46 12.00 19.44 10.60
CA GLU A 46 12.56 18.13 10.29
C GLU A 46 12.74 17.29 11.57
N GLY A 47 12.17 16.09 11.56
CA GLY A 47 12.28 15.12 12.64
C GLY A 47 11.20 15.19 13.73
N GLU A 48 10.39 16.25 13.81
CA GLU A 48 9.28 16.38 14.76
C GLU A 48 8.09 15.49 14.37
N VAL A 49 7.79 15.45 13.07
CA VAL A 49 6.89 14.49 12.43
C VAL A 49 7.65 13.90 11.23
N PRO A 50 7.72 12.56 11.09
CA PRO A 50 8.25 11.90 9.89
C PRO A 50 7.83 12.59 8.58
N SER A 51 8.80 12.87 7.73
CA SER A 51 8.56 13.34 6.36
C SER A 51 7.88 12.22 5.55
N PHE A 52 6.90 12.57 4.73
CA PHE A 52 6.04 11.61 4.02
C PHE A 52 6.50 11.37 2.58
N GLY A 53 7.80 11.26 2.31
CA GLY A 53 8.23 10.83 0.98
C GLY A 53 7.80 9.39 0.72
N TYR A 54 6.77 9.20 -0.10
CA TYR A 54 6.33 7.88 -0.55
C TYR A 54 6.30 7.81 -2.07
N VAL A 55 6.40 6.59 -2.61
CA VAL A 55 6.16 6.34 -4.03
C VAL A 55 4.67 6.55 -4.27
N SER A 56 4.35 7.59 -5.04
CA SER A 56 2.97 7.90 -5.43
C SER A 56 2.74 7.52 -6.89
N SER A 57 1.66 6.80 -7.14
CA SER A 57 1.20 6.39 -8.47
C SER A 57 1.08 7.62 -9.38
N ASP A 58 1.93 7.71 -10.40
CA ASP A 58 2.02 8.85 -11.33
C ASP A 58 2.22 10.24 -10.65
N GLY A 59 2.67 10.27 -9.39
CA GLY A 59 2.89 11.50 -8.64
C GLY A 59 1.60 12.26 -8.30
N MET A 60 0.47 11.56 -8.22
CA MET A 60 -0.84 12.17 -7.95
C MET A 60 -1.03 12.58 -6.47
N GLU A 61 -0.11 12.17 -5.59
CA GLU A 61 -0.06 12.50 -4.16
C GLU A 61 -1.41 12.29 -3.47
N GLN A 62 -2.02 11.12 -3.68
CA GLN A 62 -3.42 10.82 -3.35
C GLN A 62 -3.69 10.42 -1.89
N VAL A 63 -2.69 10.49 -1.02
CA VAL A 63 -2.81 10.15 0.41
C VAL A 63 -3.02 11.40 1.26
N GLY A 64 -4.13 11.44 2.00
CA GLY A 64 -4.32 12.40 3.09
C GLY A 64 -3.79 11.83 4.40
N VAL A 65 -3.05 12.64 5.17
CA VAL A 65 -2.47 12.22 6.45
C VAL A 65 -3.01 13.06 7.59
N TYR A 66 -3.47 12.38 8.63
CA TYR A 66 -3.90 12.97 9.88
C TYR A 66 -3.06 12.41 11.03
N VAL A 67 -2.78 13.23 12.02
CA VAL A 67 -1.93 12.89 13.15
C VAL A 67 -2.66 13.27 14.43
N VAL A 68 -2.83 12.29 15.31
CA VAL A 68 -3.22 12.52 16.70
C VAL A 68 -1.96 12.64 17.53
N LEU A 69 -1.81 13.75 18.26
CA LEU A 69 -0.66 14.03 19.10
C LEU A 69 -1.08 14.10 20.57
N ARG A 70 -0.29 13.48 21.45
CA ARG A 70 -0.49 13.48 22.91
C ARG A 70 0.81 13.81 23.64
N GLY A 71 0.75 14.75 24.59
CA GLY A 71 1.83 14.97 25.57
C GLY A 71 3.18 15.36 24.96
N ARG A 72 3.17 16.13 23.86
CA ARG A 72 4.38 16.61 23.18
C ARG A 72 4.47 18.14 23.21
N ASN A 73 5.46 18.70 22.52
CA ASN A 73 5.58 20.14 22.28
C ASN A 73 4.38 20.73 21.51
N PHE A 74 3.49 19.87 21.00
CA PHE A 74 2.23 20.24 20.37
C PHE A 74 1.08 20.02 21.35
N PRO A 75 0.06 20.89 21.36
CA PRO A 75 -1.14 20.66 22.15
C PRO A 75 -1.79 19.32 21.79
N ASP A 76 -2.46 18.68 22.76
CA ASP A 76 -3.25 17.49 22.46
C ASP A 76 -4.34 17.82 21.43
N GLY A 77 -4.49 16.95 20.43
CA GLY A 77 -5.52 17.10 19.41
C GLY A 77 -5.36 16.20 18.20
N ILE A 78 -6.29 16.35 17.28
CA ILE A 78 -6.25 15.76 15.95
C ILE A 78 -5.84 16.85 14.96
N TYR A 79 -4.87 16.52 14.12
CA TYR A 79 -4.28 17.43 13.16
C TYR A 79 -4.33 16.85 11.74
N ALA A 80 -4.74 17.63 10.76
CA ALA A 80 -4.47 17.31 9.36
C ALA A 80 -3.05 17.78 9.00
N TYR A 81 -2.26 16.93 8.34
CA TYR A 81 -0.92 17.27 7.93
C TYR A 81 -0.91 17.86 6.51
N ASP A 82 -0.36 19.06 6.38
CA ASP A 82 -0.17 19.77 5.13
C ASP A 82 1.32 19.76 4.76
N ALA A 83 1.69 18.87 3.84
CA ALA A 83 3.07 18.69 3.38
C ALA A 83 3.64 19.92 2.66
N ASP A 84 2.78 20.70 2.01
CA ASP A 84 3.16 21.88 1.22
C ASP A 84 3.00 23.19 2.02
N GLY A 85 2.39 23.14 3.21
CA GLY A 85 2.20 24.28 4.08
C GLY A 85 3.53 24.91 4.50
N ARG A 86 3.67 26.23 4.32
CA ARG A 86 4.86 27.01 4.70
C ARG A 86 4.42 28.33 5.32
N SER A 87 4.95 28.65 6.50
CA SER A 87 4.82 29.98 7.12
C SER A 87 5.83 31.01 6.57
N GLY A 88 6.87 30.54 5.89
CA GLY A 88 8.04 31.33 5.50
C GLY A 88 9.19 31.29 6.50
N ALA A 89 9.02 30.65 7.66
CA ALA A 89 10.13 30.38 8.59
C ALA A 89 11.17 29.41 7.98
N PRO A 90 12.45 29.48 8.40
CA PRO A 90 13.47 28.57 7.90
C PRO A 90 13.20 27.12 8.35
N ASN A 91 13.58 26.16 7.50
CA ASN A 91 13.54 24.72 7.79
C ASN A 91 12.14 24.17 8.16
N VAL A 92 11.06 24.77 7.63
CA VAL A 92 9.70 24.21 7.76
C VAL A 92 9.52 23.07 6.76
N ALA A 93 9.29 21.87 7.28
CA ALA A 93 9.07 20.66 6.49
C ALA A 93 7.59 20.50 6.06
N GLY A 94 6.67 21.04 6.86
CA GLY A 94 5.22 21.04 6.60
C GLY A 94 4.47 21.75 7.73
N GLN A 95 3.14 21.68 7.72
CA GLN A 95 2.30 22.26 8.77
C GLN A 95 1.26 21.28 9.30
N LEU A 96 0.92 21.40 10.57
CA LEU A 96 -0.22 20.72 11.19
C LEU A 96 -1.37 21.69 11.34
N VAL A 97 -2.53 21.32 10.78
CA VAL A 97 -3.78 22.05 10.94
C VAL A 97 -4.60 21.39 12.04
N LYS A 98 -4.93 22.09 13.12
CA LYS A 98 -5.76 21.52 14.18
C LYS A 98 -7.22 21.39 13.74
N ILE A 99 -7.78 20.17 13.79
CA ILE A 99 -9.16 19.87 13.35
C ILE A 99 -10.05 19.29 14.46
N GLY A 100 -9.45 18.79 15.54
CA GLY A 100 -10.15 18.19 16.69
C GLY A 100 -9.38 18.34 18.00
N GLY A 101 -10.10 18.26 19.12
CA GLY A 101 -9.58 18.31 20.49
C GLY A 101 -9.66 16.97 21.21
N LYS A 102 -9.64 17.00 22.55
CA LYS A 102 -9.57 15.81 23.40
C LYS A 102 -10.79 14.90 23.28
N ASP A 103 -11.97 15.47 23.08
CA ASP A 103 -13.22 14.69 22.97
C ASP A 103 -13.31 13.97 21.62
N GLU A 104 -12.86 14.60 20.52
CA GLU A 104 -12.72 13.93 19.23
C GLU A 104 -11.69 12.80 19.31
N MET A 105 -10.58 12.98 20.03
CA MET A 105 -9.57 11.92 20.20
C MET A 105 -10.13 10.69 20.92
N LYS A 106 -10.98 10.89 21.94
CA LYS A 106 -11.65 9.78 22.65
C LYS A 106 -12.61 9.04 21.73
N ARG A 107 -13.47 9.77 21.01
CA ARG A 107 -14.41 9.19 20.02
C ARG A 107 -13.69 8.43 18.93
N LEU A 108 -12.55 8.96 18.45
CA LEU A 108 -11.73 8.28 17.46
C LEU A 108 -11.17 6.94 17.97
N ALA A 109 -10.77 6.86 19.25
CA ALA A 109 -10.26 5.63 19.83
C ALA A 109 -11.34 4.52 19.93
N GLU A 110 -12.61 4.90 20.10
CA GLU A 110 -13.76 3.97 20.12
C GLU A 110 -13.96 3.24 18.78
N ALA A 111 -13.47 3.82 17.67
CA ALA A 111 -13.57 3.21 16.35
C ALA A 111 -12.65 1.99 16.17
N PHE A 112 -11.76 1.67 17.12
CA PHE A 112 -10.77 0.61 16.98
C PHE A 112 -10.96 -0.52 18.01
N PRO A 113 -10.58 -1.77 17.67
CA PRO A 113 -10.67 -2.93 18.57
C PRO A 113 -9.92 -2.78 19.91
N HIS A 114 -8.75 -2.14 19.90
CA HIS A 114 -7.89 -1.96 21.08
C HIS A 114 -7.94 -0.52 21.58
N LYS A 115 -9.12 -0.08 22.05
CA LYS A 115 -9.35 1.32 22.43
C LYS A 115 -8.40 1.82 23.52
N ASP A 116 -8.11 1.01 24.54
CA ASP A 116 -7.31 1.44 25.69
C ASP A 116 -5.85 1.70 25.26
N PHE A 117 -5.31 0.80 24.43
CA PHE A 117 -4.02 0.99 23.74
C PHE A 117 -3.95 2.29 22.93
N LEU A 118 -5.04 2.67 22.26
CA LEU A 118 -5.10 3.90 21.46
C LEU A 118 -5.27 5.18 22.28
N LEU A 119 -5.87 5.11 23.46
CA LEU A 119 -6.02 6.26 24.34
C LEU A 119 -4.66 6.76 24.83
N ASP A 120 -3.72 5.84 25.05
CA ASP A 120 -2.37 6.13 25.53
C ASP A 120 -1.31 6.19 24.43
N THR A 121 -1.70 6.02 23.16
CA THR A 121 -0.79 6.10 22.01
C THR A 121 -0.22 7.54 21.85
N PRO A 122 1.10 7.77 21.94
CA PRO A 122 1.67 9.13 21.86
C PRO A 122 1.47 9.80 20.50
N ILE A 123 1.63 9.03 19.41
CA ILE A 123 1.36 9.48 18.05
C ILE A 123 0.54 8.41 17.34
N LEU A 124 -0.63 8.79 16.83
CA LEU A 124 -1.42 7.94 15.94
C LEU A 124 -1.55 8.64 14.59
N TYR A 125 -0.97 8.03 13.55
CA TYR A 125 -1.23 8.43 12.17
C TYR A 125 -2.49 7.78 11.66
N LEU A 126 -3.26 8.51 10.87
CA LEU A 126 -4.37 8.01 10.07
C LEU A 126 -4.15 8.42 8.62
N PHE A 127 -4.20 7.42 7.74
CA PHE A 127 -3.99 7.55 6.32
C PHE A 127 -5.32 7.35 5.60
N THR A 128 -5.59 8.28 4.69
CA THR A 128 -6.82 8.35 3.93
C THR A 128 -6.50 8.41 2.44
N GLY A 129 -7.47 8.03 1.62
CA GLY A 129 -7.39 8.07 0.17
C GLY A 129 -8.29 9.15 -0.41
N ILE A 130 -7.70 10.13 -1.10
CA ILE A 130 -8.44 11.24 -1.73
C ILE A 130 -8.81 10.83 -3.16
N LEU A 131 -10.04 10.35 -3.35
CA LEU A 131 -10.51 9.74 -4.59
C LEU A 131 -10.39 10.68 -5.79
N GLU A 132 -10.72 11.96 -5.61
CA GLU A 132 -10.71 12.98 -6.66
C GLU A 132 -9.33 13.18 -7.30
N ARG A 133 -8.24 12.93 -6.55
CA ARG A 133 -6.87 13.04 -7.06
C ARG A 133 -6.55 11.97 -8.09
N SER A 134 -7.12 10.77 -7.96
CA SER A 134 -6.72 9.62 -8.79
C SER A 134 -7.73 9.28 -9.89
N VAL A 135 -9.01 9.61 -9.71
CA VAL A 135 -10.09 9.23 -10.65
C VAL A 135 -9.90 9.83 -12.04
N CYS A 136 -9.35 11.05 -12.17
CA CYS A 136 -9.10 11.67 -13.47
C CYS A 136 -8.16 10.81 -14.34
N ARG A 137 -7.15 10.19 -13.70
CA ARG A 137 -6.09 9.40 -14.34
C ARG A 137 -6.44 7.93 -14.49
N PHE A 138 -6.93 7.29 -13.43
CA PHE A 138 -7.08 5.84 -13.34
C PHE A 138 -8.53 5.36 -13.45
N LYS A 139 -9.51 6.27 -13.51
CA LYS A 139 -10.95 5.95 -13.57
C LYS A 139 -11.34 4.95 -12.48
N GLU A 140 -12.00 3.84 -12.82
CA GLU A 140 -12.38 2.80 -11.86
C GLU A 140 -11.18 2.16 -11.14
N GLY A 141 -10.00 2.13 -11.78
CA GLY A 141 -8.76 1.62 -11.17
C GLY A 141 -8.13 2.58 -10.16
N ALA A 142 -8.68 3.78 -9.95
CA ALA A 142 -8.15 4.75 -9.00
C ALA A 142 -8.06 4.21 -7.58
N TYR A 143 -9.06 3.43 -7.15
CA TYR A 143 -9.12 2.94 -5.79
C TYR A 143 -7.96 1.97 -5.49
N SER A 144 -7.65 1.01 -6.37
CA SER A 144 -6.50 0.12 -6.16
C SER A 144 -5.17 0.88 -6.07
N ARG A 145 -5.01 1.97 -6.84
CA ARG A 145 -3.81 2.83 -6.78
C ARG A 145 -3.72 3.61 -5.49
N ILE A 146 -4.84 4.15 -5.02
CA ILE A 146 -4.92 4.82 -3.72
C ILE A 146 -4.55 3.88 -2.59
N LEU A 147 -5.03 2.64 -2.62
CA LEU A 147 -4.66 1.62 -1.64
C LEU A 147 -3.16 1.33 -1.63
N GLN A 148 -2.54 1.21 -2.81
CA GLN A 148 -1.09 1.02 -2.93
C GLN A 148 -0.31 2.25 -2.43
N ASP A 149 -0.72 3.47 -2.77
CA ASP A 149 -0.09 4.69 -2.29
C ASP A 149 -0.21 4.84 -0.76
N VAL A 150 -1.37 4.51 -0.17
CA VAL A 150 -1.51 4.48 1.30
C VAL A 150 -0.57 3.46 1.92
N GLY A 151 -0.48 2.25 1.35
CA GLY A 151 0.48 1.24 1.78
C GLY A 151 1.93 1.72 1.73
N ALA A 152 2.30 2.42 0.66
CA ALA A 152 3.61 3.02 0.50
C ALA A 152 3.87 4.13 1.53
N CYS A 153 2.87 5.00 1.78
CA CYS A 153 2.95 6.06 2.77
C CYS A 153 3.13 5.51 4.21
N VAL A 154 2.31 4.52 4.59
CA VAL A 154 2.44 3.81 5.88
C VAL A 154 3.82 3.18 5.99
N GLY A 155 4.29 2.50 4.94
CA GLY A 155 5.61 1.88 4.89
C GLY A 155 6.75 2.88 5.11
N SER A 156 6.63 4.07 4.51
CA SER A 156 7.61 5.14 4.65
C SER A 156 7.70 5.62 6.10
N VAL A 157 6.57 6.03 6.68
CA VAL A 157 6.49 6.51 8.07
C VAL A 157 6.93 5.44 9.05
N MET A 158 6.53 4.18 8.83
CA MET A 158 6.88 3.05 9.68
C MET A 158 8.40 2.79 9.68
N LEU A 159 9.03 2.74 8.51
CA LEU A 159 10.46 2.47 8.40
C LEU A 159 11.30 3.62 8.99
N HIS A 160 10.87 4.86 8.83
CA HIS A 160 11.48 6.03 9.47
C HIS A 160 11.36 6.00 10.99
N ALA A 161 10.17 5.73 11.51
CA ALA A 161 9.97 5.61 12.95
C ALA A 161 10.82 4.47 13.55
N LYS A 162 10.88 3.31 12.87
CA LYS A 162 11.76 2.19 13.27
C LYS A 162 13.24 2.55 13.22
N ALA A 163 13.69 3.29 12.21
CA ALA A 163 15.08 3.75 12.12
C ALA A 163 15.49 4.64 13.32
N LYS A 164 14.52 5.28 13.97
CA LYS A 164 14.69 6.05 15.21
C LYS A 164 14.48 5.22 16.50
N GLY A 165 14.34 3.90 16.39
CA GLY A 165 14.10 3.00 17.53
C GLY A 165 12.65 2.93 18.01
N ALA A 166 11.71 3.59 17.33
CA ALA A 166 10.31 3.58 17.75
C ALA A 166 9.65 2.21 17.53
N LYS A 167 8.74 1.83 18.44
CA LYS A 167 7.83 0.71 18.25
C LYS A 167 6.61 1.18 17.44
N VAL A 168 6.22 0.40 16.45
CA VAL A 168 5.18 0.79 15.48
C VAL A 168 4.17 -0.32 15.29
N PHE A 169 2.89 0.05 15.24
CA PHE A 169 1.77 -0.88 15.14
C PHE A 169 0.85 -0.44 14.00
N PRO A 170 0.86 -1.14 12.85
CA PRO A 170 -0.06 -0.87 11.76
C PRO A 170 -1.48 -1.30 12.15
N LEU A 171 -2.47 -0.46 11.84
CA LEU A 171 -3.86 -0.67 12.24
C LEU A 171 -4.73 -0.71 11.00
N GLY A 172 -5.22 -1.90 10.65
CA GLY A 172 -6.09 -2.11 9.49
C GLY A 172 -7.57 -2.30 9.82
N GLY A 173 -7.91 -2.52 11.09
CA GLY A 173 -9.27 -2.76 11.57
C GLY A 173 -9.78 -1.59 12.39
N PHE A 174 -10.84 -0.95 11.90
CA PHE A 174 -11.55 0.14 12.55
C PHE A 174 -12.93 0.29 11.92
N VAL A 175 -13.88 0.89 12.63
CA VAL A 175 -15.19 1.27 12.09
C VAL A 175 -15.01 2.45 11.15
N ASP A 176 -15.11 2.21 9.84
CA ASP A 176 -14.77 3.19 8.79
C ASP A 176 -15.56 4.50 8.94
N ASP A 177 -16.89 4.40 9.16
CA ASP A 177 -17.76 5.57 9.25
C ASP A 177 -17.45 6.41 10.51
N GLN A 178 -17.07 5.79 11.64
CA GLN A 178 -16.69 6.51 12.85
C GLN A 178 -15.37 7.26 12.68
N VAL A 179 -14.38 6.66 12.00
CA VAL A 179 -13.12 7.35 11.67
C VAL A 179 -13.39 8.52 10.73
N ALA A 180 -14.20 8.32 9.69
CA ALA A 180 -14.54 9.38 8.74
C ALA A 180 -15.22 10.58 9.41
N VAL A 181 -16.18 10.34 10.31
CA VAL A 181 -16.85 11.39 11.09
C VAL A 181 -15.87 12.10 12.04
N SER A 182 -15.03 11.35 12.74
CA SER A 182 -14.05 11.91 13.69
C SER A 182 -13.03 12.82 13.00
N LEU A 183 -12.65 12.48 11.76
CA LEU A 183 -11.74 13.28 10.94
C LEU A 183 -12.45 14.34 10.07
N LYS A 184 -13.79 14.41 10.11
CA LYS A 184 -14.61 15.32 9.28
C LYS A 184 -14.33 15.16 7.77
N LEU A 185 -14.16 13.91 7.32
CA LEU A 185 -13.85 13.61 5.92
C LEU A 185 -15.06 13.88 5.01
N PRO A 186 -14.85 14.42 3.80
CA PRO A 186 -15.86 14.45 2.76
C PRO A 186 -16.12 13.03 2.23
N SER A 187 -17.22 12.87 1.50
CA SER A 187 -17.59 11.59 0.85
C SER A 187 -16.59 11.11 -0.21
N THR A 188 -15.67 11.97 -0.65
CA THR A 188 -14.62 11.66 -1.63
C THR A 188 -13.26 11.35 -1.01
N GLU A 189 -13.18 11.24 0.32
CA GLU A 189 -11.97 10.84 1.05
C GLU A 189 -12.28 9.66 1.97
N VAL A 190 -11.49 8.59 1.84
CA VAL A 190 -11.77 7.30 2.50
C VAL A 190 -10.72 7.03 3.57
N PRO A 191 -11.08 6.68 4.82
CA PRO A 191 -10.11 6.21 5.81
C PRO A 191 -9.65 4.79 5.48
N LEU A 192 -8.33 4.56 5.46
CA LEU A 192 -7.75 3.32 4.94
C LEU A 192 -6.84 2.59 5.94
N ALA A 193 -6.01 3.31 6.67
CA ALA A 193 -5.08 2.72 7.63
C ALA A 193 -4.77 3.63 8.81
N GLY A 194 -4.40 3.05 9.95
CA GLY A 194 -3.74 3.74 11.04
C GLY A 194 -2.32 3.22 11.27
N LEU A 195 -1.49 4.00 11.95
CA LEU A 195 -0.18 3.59 12.45
C LEU A 195 0.05 4.23 13.81
N ALA A 196 0.05 3.41 14.86
CA ALA A 196 0.41 3.85 16.20
C ALA A 196 1.94 3.80 16.37
N VAL A 197 2.51 4.86 16.93
CA VAL A 197 3.96 5.01 17.13
C VAL A 197 4.25 5.30 18.61
N PHE A 198 5.10 4.46 19.19
CA PHE A 198 5.53 4.52 20.57
C PHE A 198 7.04 4.72 20.66
N PRO A 199 7.54 5.38 21.72
CA PRO A 199 8.98 5.40 21.99
C PRO A 199 9.50 3.98 22.25
N GLU A 200 10.81 3.78 22.06
CA GLU A 200 11.50 2.49 22.19
C GLU A 200 11.16 1.80 23.54
N TYR A 201 11.26 2.56 24.64
CA TYR A 201 11.07 2.07 26.01
C TYR A 201 9.63 2.25 26.53
N SER A 202 8.63 1.97 25.71
CA SER A 202 7.23 1.91 26.18
C SER A 202 6.87 0.52 26.67
N GLU A 203 6.45 0.41 27.95
CA GLU A 203 5.93 -0.81 28.58
C GLU A 203 4.62 -1.25 27.94
N LEU A 204 3.64 -0.34 27.80
CA LEU A 204 2.38 -0.61 27.10
C LEU A 204 2.61 -1.20 25.70
N ALA A 205 3.55 -0.64 24.94
CA ALA A 205 3.90 -1.16 23.62
C ALA A 205 4.61 -2.52 23.68
N TYR A 206 5.33 -2.84 24.76
CA TYR A 206 5.92 -4.17 24.93
C TYR A 206 4.82 -5.21 25.16
N ASP A 207 3.91 -4.97 26.10
CA ASP A 207 2.83 -5.89 26.46
C ASP A 207 1.85 -6.10 25.28
N SER A 208 1.60 -5.05 24.49
CA SER A 208 0.71 -5.10 23.34
C SER A 208 1.20 -5.98 22.18
N ILE A 209 2.51 -6.31 22.12
CA ILE A 209 3.05 -7.22 21.10
C ILE A 209 2.51 -8.63 21.34
N ASP A 210 2.48 -9.07 22.59
CA ASP A 210 2.02 -10.41 22.97
C ASP A 210 0.52 -10.58 22.72
N ASP A 211 -0.26 -9.49 22.86
CA ASP A 211 -1.68 -9.45 22.51
C ASP A 211 -1.97 -9.48 21.00
N GLY A 212 -0.92 -9.39 20.17
CA GLY A 212 -0.99 -9.46 18.71
C GLY A 212 -1.48 -8.17 18.06
N VAL A 213 -1.34 -7.02 18.72
CA VAL A 213 -1.69 -5.70 18.17
C VAL A 213 -0.85 -5.43 16.93
N GLY A 214 -1.50 -5.03 15.83
CA GLY A 214 -0.85 -4.76 14.55
C GLY A 214 -0.21 -5.98 13.86
N GLU A 215 -0.60 -7.20 14.25
CA GLU A 215 -0.22 -8.44 13.55
C GLU A 215 -1.40 -9.14 12.89
N SER A 216 -2.61 -8.73 13.26
CA SER A 216 -3.85 -9.37 12.82
C SER A 216 -4.53 -8.57 11.73
N ALA A 217 -5.04 -9.28 10.73
CA ALA A 217 -5.99 -8.73 9.77
C ALA A 217 -7.40 -8.79 10.39
N TYR A 218 -8.21 -7.77 10.15
CA TYR A 218 -9.58 -7.68 10.66
C TYR A 218 -10.55 -7.93 9.51
N SER A 219 -11.30 -9.02 9.61
CA SER A 219 -12.22 -9.46 8.57
C SER A 219 -13.61 -8.89 8.77
N ASN A 220 -14.20 -8.34 7.71
CA ASN A 220 -15.60 -7.94 7.67
C ASN A 220 -16.51 -9.03 7.06
N ARG A 221 -16.04 -10.28 6.99
CA ARG A 221 -16.76 -11.38 6.31
C ARG A 221 -18.15 -11.63 6.89
N SER A 222 -18.30 -11.49 8.21
CA SER A 222 -19.58 -11.64 8.91
C SER A 222 -20.59 -10.53 8.59
N GLU A 223 -20.13 -9.43 7.98
CA GLU A 223 -20.91 -8.25 7.63
C GLU A 223 -21.16 -8.16 6.11
N ALA A 224 -20.86 -9.23 5.37
CA ALA A 224 -21.01 -9.25 3.92
C ALA A 224 -22.43 -8.88 3.49
N ASP A 225 -22.57 -7.79 2.74
CA ASP A 225 -23.85 -7.31 2.20
C ASP A 225 -24.29 -8.18 1.00
N PRO A 226 -25.39 -8.96 1.11
CA PRO A 226 -25.88 -9.80 0.02
C PRO A 226 -26.30 -9.01 -1.22
N LEU A 227 -26.69 -7.74 -1.07
CA LEU A 227 -27.13 -6.88 -2.19
C LEU A 227 -25.95 -6.35 -3.00
N LEU A 228 -24.79 -6.14 -2.37
CA LEU A 228 -23.52 -5.87 -3.06
C LEU A 228 -23.06 -7.10 -3.86
N MET A 229 -23.30 -8.31 -3.34
CA MET A 229 -22.96 -9.58 -3.99
C MET A 229 -23.89 -9.94 -5.16
N ALA A 230 -25.14 -9.45 -5.14
CA ALA A 230 -26.13 -9.72 -6.19
C ALA A 230 -25.98 -8.82 -7.43
N ALA A 231 -25.07 -7.83 -7.41
CA ALA A 231 -24.85 -6.87 -8.49
C ALA A 231 -23.99 -7.42 -9.66
N GLU A 232 -24.25 -8.66 -10.07
CA GLU A 232 -23.70 -9.27 -11.28
C GLU A 232 -24.17 -8.49 -12.54
N PRO A 233 -23.33 -8.32 -13.57
CA PRO A 233 -23.74 -7.67 -14.82
C PRO A 233 -24.70 -8.60 -15.57
N GLY A 234 -26.00 -8.28 -15.55
CA GLY A 234 -27.02 -9.01 -16.31
C GLY A 234 -28.29 -9.37 -15.54
N ALA A 235 -28.35 -9.14 -14.23
CA ALA A 235 -29.61 -9.21 -13.51
C ALA A 235 -30.56 -8.13 -14.05
N SER A 236 -31.73 -8.56 -14.55
CA SER A 236 -32.80 -7.64 -14.95
C SER A 236 -33.11 -6.69 -13.80
N PHE A 237 -33.27 -5.40 -14.13
CA PHE A 237 -33.73 -4.35 -13.22
C PHE A 237 -35.13 -4.71 -12.68
N ASP A 238 -35.22 -5.59 -11.70
CA ASP A 238 -36.41 -5.70 -10.86
C ASP A 238 -36.42 -4.50 -9.91
N ALA A 239 -37.55 -3.82 -9.87
CA ALA A 239 -37.80 -2.54 -9.19
C ALA A 239 -37.58 -2.57 -7.67
N GLY A 240 -37.08 -3.67 -7.09
CA GLY A 240 -36.65 -3.80 -5.70
C GLY A 240 -35.15 -3.59 -5.44
N CYS A 241 -34.27 -3.71 -6.45
CA CYS A 241 -32.81 -3.59 -6.31
C CYS A 241 -32.27 -2.14 -6.44
N VAL A 242 -33.12 -1.14 -6.20
CA VAL A 242 -32.84 0.28 -6.44
C VAL A 242 -31.89 0.90 -5.39
N SER A 243 -31.57 0.23 -4.27
CA SER A 243 -30.97 0.92 -3.11
C SER A 243 -29.46 1.14 -3.15
N ALA A 244 -28.64 0.13 -3.53
CA ALA A 244 -27.19 0.22 -3.46
C ALA A 244 -26.55 0.75 -4.77
N SER A 245 -27.08 0.31 -5.92
CA SER A 245 -26.59 0.71 -7.25
C SER A 245 -26.88 2.18 -7.58
N SER A 246 -28.00 2.72 -7.09
CA SER A 246 -28.37 4.13 -7.21
C SER A 246 -27.56 5.05 -6.29
N ARG A 247 -27.10 4.54 -5.14
CA ARG A 247 -26.34 5.32 -4.16
C ARG A 247 -24.85 5.41 -4.50
N TYR A 248 -24.30 4.34 -5.07
CA TYR A 248 -22.89 4.25 -5.47
C TYR A 248 -22.80 3.88 -6.95
N PRO A 249 -22.77 4.87 -7.86
CA PRO A 249 -22.83 4.61 -9.30
C PRO A 249 -21.53 3.98 -9.83
N SER A 250 -20.37 4.32 -9.27
CA SER A 250 -19.08 3.74 -9.69
C SER A 250 -18.78 2.41 -9.00
N ARG A 251 -18.04 1.54 -9.71
CA ARG A 251 -17.69 0.20 -9.20
C ARG A 251 -16.74 0.30 -8.02
N PHE A 252 -15.81 1.25 -8.06
CA PHE A 252 -14.85 1.47 -6.97
C PHE A 252 -15.52 1.97 -5.67
N MET A 253 -16.61 2.75 -5.74
CA MET A 253 -17.35 3.17 -4.54
C MET A 253 -18.08 1.99 -3.90
N ARG A 254 -18.63 1.09 -4.72
CA ARG A 254 -19.24 -0.16 -4.25
C ARG A 254 -18.21 -1.08 -3.62
N GLN A 255 -17.04 -1.23 -4.25
CA GLN A 255 -15.91 -1.97 -3.69
C GLN A 255 -15.56 -1.41 -2.31
N ASN A 256 -15.32 -0.11 -2.21
CA ASN A 256 -15.01 0.54 -0.94
C ASN A 256 -16.09 0.28 0.13
N ARG A 257 -17.38 0.40 -0.21
CA ARG A 257 -18.47 0.15 0.74
C ARG A 257 -18.48 -1.30 1.21
N GLY A 258 -18.27 -2.26 0.30
CA GLY A 258 -18.19 -3.68 0.64
C GLY A 258 -17.02 -4.01 1.58
N GLU A 259 -15.96 -3.21 1.57
CA GLU A 259 -14.78 -3.36 2.43
C GLU A 259 -14.91 -2.73 3.82
N CYS A 260 -15.90 -1.85 4.05
CA CYS A 260 -16.07 -1.16 5.32
C CYS A 260 -16.42 -2.15 6.45
N ILE A 261 -15.92 -1.85 7.65
CA ILE A 261 -16.38 -2.47 8.89
C ILE A 261 -17.37 -1.50 9.54
N GLU A 262 -18.55 -2.00 9.90
CA GLU A 262 -19.59 -1.22 10.58
C GLU A 262 -19.65 -1.57 12.07
N ASP A 263 -19.35 -2.83 12.42
CA ASP A 263 -19.48 -3.37 13.76
C ASP A 263 -18.31 -4.28 14.13
N LEU A 264 -17.41 -3.77 14.99
CA LEU A 264 -16.24 -4.50 15.46
C LEU A 264 -16.59 -5.81 16.17
N SER A 265 -17.79 -5.94 16.76
CA SER A 265 -18.19 -7.16 17.46
C SER A 265 -18.42 -8.35 16.52
N LYS A 266 -18.66 -8.08 15.23
CA LYS A 266 -18.82 -9.09 14.17
C LYS A 266 -17.51 -9.39 13.43
N CYS A 267 -16.49 -8.57 13.68
CA CYS A 267 -15.22 -8.66 12.99
C CYS A 267 -14.40 -9.85 13.46
N ILE A 268 -13.87 -10.63 12.52
CA ILE A 268 -13.04 -11.80 12.84
C ILE A 268 -11.57 -11.40 12.76
N ARG A 269 -10.83 -11.63 13.85
CA ARG A 269 -9.38 -11.42 13.91
C ARG A 269 -8.65 -12.60 13.28
N VAL A 270 -7.90 -12.35 12.21
CA VAL A 270 -7.16 -13.38 11.46
C VAL A 270 -5.66 -13.15 11.59
N ARG A 271 -4.96 -14.16 12.11
CA ARG A 271 -3.50 -14.22 12.13
C ARG A 271 -3.07 -15.49 11.39
N ARG A 272 -2.42 -15.33 10.24
CA ARG A 272 -1.90 -16.45 9.43
C ARG A 272 -0.40 -16.31 9.30
N LEU A 273 0.30 -17.37 9.66
CA LEU A 273 1.70 -17.60 9.31
C LEU A 273 1.70 -18.66 8.21
N ALA A 274 1.61 -18.23 6.94
CA ALA A 274 1.66 -19.15 5.82
C ALA A 274 3.13 -19.38 5.44
N THR A 275 3.66 -20.54 5.81
CA THR A 275 4.89 -21.08 5.23
C THR A 275 4.57 -22.45 4.65
N GLN A 276 4.30 -22.49 3.35
CA GLN A 276 4.29 -23.75 2.61
C GLN A 276 5.67 -24.00 2.03
N ALA A 277 6.14 -25.24 2.11
CA ALA A 277 7.28 -25.68 1.31
C ALA A 277 6.92 -25.51 -0.16
N LEU A 278 7.79 -24.88 -0.94
CA LEU A 278 7.62 -24.69 -2.37
C LEU A 278 8.52 -25.67 -3.11
N PRO A 279 8.00 -26.35 -4.16
CA PRO A 279 8.81 -27.19 -5.02
C PRO A 279 9.75 -26.32 -5.89
N GLY A 280 10.79 -26.93 -6.44
CA GLY A 280 11.74 -26.30 -7.35
C GLY A 280 13.12 -26.06 -6.72
N ASP A 281 14.07 -25.66 -7.57
CA ASP A 281 15.45 -25.45 -7.15
C ASP A 281 15.55 -24.18 -6.29
N GLU A 282 16.09 -24.35 -5.09
CA GLU A 282 16.32 -23.26 -4.14
C GLU A 282 17.59 -22.49 -4.50
N PHE A 283 17.46 -21.17 -4.59
CA PHE A 283 18.57 -20.25 -4.70
C PHE A 283 18.60 -19.35 -3.44
N PRO A 284 19.57 -19.56 -2.53
CA PRO A 284 19.69 -18.77 -1.31
C PRO A 284 20.24 -17.37 -1.60
N LEU A 285 19.66 -16.36 -0.96
CA LEU A 285 20.13 -14.98 -1.08
C LEU A 285 21.34 -14.71 -0.17
N THR A 286 22.31 -13.96 -0.67
CA THR A 286 23.47 -13.54 0.13
C THR A 286 23.07 -12.58 1.25
N PRO A 287 23.86 -12.43 2.33
CA PRO A 287 23.69 -11.35 3.30
C PRO A 287 23.50 -9.99 2.64
N ALA A 288 22.71 -9.12 3.26
CA ALA A 288 22.59 -7.75 2.78
C ALA A 288 23.98 -7.10 2.76
N ARG A 289 24.31 -6.42 1.66
CA ARG A 289 25.60 -5.78 1.37
C ARG A 289 26.00 -4.78 2.45
N TYR A 290 25.02 -4.14 3.07
CA TYR A 290 25.23 -3.17 4.14
C TYR A 290 24.39 -3.52 5.37
N ASP A 291 24.89 -3.12 6.55
CA ASP A 291 24.18 -3.22 7.82
C ASP A 291 22.90 -2.36 7.82
N SER A 292 21.92 -2.80 8.60
CA SER A 292 20.66 -2.13 8.91
C SER A 292 20.86 -0.69 9.41
N LYS A 293 21.99 -0.38 10.06
CA LYS A 293 22.30 1.00 10.48
C LYS A 293 22.47 1.96 9.31
N LEU A 294 23.14 1.54 8.22
CA LEU A 294 23.29 2.37 7.02
C LEU A 294 21.94 2.56 6.32
N TYR A 295 21.13 1.50 6.27
CA TYR A 295 19.75 1.58 5.78
C TYR A 295 18.94 2.64 6.55
N GLY A 296 19.03 2.62 7.89
CA GLY A 296 18.37 3.61 8.75
C GLY A 296 18.80 5.06 8.50
N GLN A 297 20.08 5.30 8.16
CA GLN A 297 20.57 6.66 7.86
C GLN A 297 19.91 7.25 6.60
N VAL A 298 19.77 6.47 5.53
CA VAL A 298 19.11 6.93 4.29
C VAL A 298 17.61 7.10 4.49
N VAL A 299 16.99 6.20 5.28
CA VAL A 299 15.56 6.26 5.59
C VAL A 299 15.23 7.43 6.52
N ASN A 300 16.19 8.04 7.24
CA ASN A 300 15.94 9.22 8.07
C ASN A 300 15.58 10.48 7.26
N ASP A 301 16.03 10.57 6.00
CA ASP A 301 15.66 11.63 5.05
C ASP A 301 14.70 11.10 3.98
N LEU A 302 13.41 11.14 4.32
CA LEU A 302 12.32 10.74 3.41
C LEU A 302 11.90 11.88 2.48
N GLY A 303 12.82 12.67 1.93
CA GLY A 303 12.47 13.64 0.89
C GLY A 303 11.63 13.03 -0.26
N LYS A 304 10.93 13.88 -1.04
CA LYS A 304 10.05 13.45 -2.14
C LYS A 304 10.76 12.44 -3.05
N VAL A 305 10.06 11.37 -3.45
CA VAL A 305 10.59 10.35 -4.36
C VAL A 305 10.59 10.88 -5.78
N PRO A 306 11.74 10.99 -6.47
CA PRO A 306 11.76 11.38 -7.88
C PRO A 306 11.05 10.33 -8.74
N GLN A 307 9.97 10.72 -9.42
CA GLN A 307 9.22 9.85 -10.33
C GLN A 307 9.64 10.13 -11.78
N ARG A 308 10.77 9.56 -12.23
CA ARG A 308 11.18 9.60 -13.64
C ARG A 308 10.70 8.34 -14.34
N ARG A 309 9.90 8.48 -15.39
CA ARG A 309 9.38 7.39 -16.24
C ARG A 309 10.08 7.37 -17.60
N ILE A 310 11.39 7.10 -17.58
CA ILE A 310 12.23 6.90 -18.77
C ILE A 310 12.79 5.46 -18.78
N PRO A 311 13.30 4.95 -19.92
CA PRO A 311 13.95 3.65 -19.97
C PRO A 311 15.06 3.51 -18.93
N PHE A 312 15.17 2.33 -18.33
CA PHE A 312 16.30 2.02 -17.46
C PHE A 312 17.59 1.99 -18.30
N LYS A 313 18.71 2.29 -17.66
CA LYS A 313 20.02 2.11 -18.26
C LYS A 313 20.40 0.64 -18.16
N ARG A 314 20.91 0.09 -19.25
CA ARG A 314 21.45 -1.26 -19.26
C ARG A 314 22.79 -1.29 -18.52
N THR A 315 22.73 -1.67 -17.25
CA THR A 315 23.89 -1.79 -16.37
C THR A 315 23.78 -3.06 -15.54
N SER A 316 24.89 -3.70 -15.25
CA SER A 316 24.92 -4.91 -14.45
C SER A 316 24.39 -4.67 -13.04
N PHE A 317 23.56 -5.60 -12.57
CA PHE A 317 23.06 -5.69 -11.21
C PHE A 317 23.79 -6.85 -10.53
N ASP A 318 24.47 -6.62 -9.41
CA ASP A 318 25.21 -7.71 -8.74
C ASP A 318 24.32 -8.54 -7.79
N LEU A 319 24.77 -9.74 -7.43
CA LEU A 319 24.03 -10.65 -6.55
C LEU A 319 23.78 -10.06 -5.16
N ASP A 320 24.72 -9.27 -4.64
CA ASP A 320 24.63 -8.70 -3.30
C ASP A 320 23.63 -7.54 -3.25
N GLU A 321 23.61 -6.69 -4.27
CA GLU A 321 22.58 -5.66 -4.48
C GLU A 321 21.20 -6.32 -4.57
N PHE A 322 21.08 -7.40 -5.37
CA PHE A 322 19.81 -8.10 -5.57
C PHE A 322 19.30 -8.73 -4.27
N SER A 323 20.19 -9.45 -3.59
CA SER A 323 19.90 -10.07 -2.30
C SER A 323 19.56 -9.03 -1.23
N SER A 324 20.25 -7.89 -1.21
CA SER A 324 19.99 -6.79 -0.27
C SER A 324 18.57 -6.24 -0.41
N MET A 325 18.13 -5.97 -1.64
CA MET A 325 16.78 -5.43 -1.88
C MET A 325 15.68 -6.36 -1.38
N LEU A 326 15.81 -7.67 -1.61
CA LEU A 326 14.81 -8.65 -1.17
C LEU A 326 14.87 -8.90 0.35
N ARG A 327 16.07 -8.92 0.94
CA ARG A 327 16.24 -9.14 2.38
C ARG A 327 15.83 -7.95 3.22
N TRP A 328 16.00 -6.72 2.74
CA TRP A 328 15.56 -5.53 3.46
C TRP A 328 14.04 -5.36 3.51
N LEU A 329 13.27 -6.13 2.72
CA LEU A 329 11.82 -6.24 2.90
C LEU A 329 11.45 -6.68 4.34
N GLU A 330 12.33 -7.46 4.99
CA GLU A 330 12.16 -7.95 6.36
C GLU A 330 12.49 -6.89 7.44
N GLN A 331 13.04 -5.72 7.10
CA GLN A 331 13.26 -4.63 8.07
C GLN A 331 11.92 -4.08 8.62
N GLY A 332 10.87 -4.12 7.81
CA GLY A 332 9.51 -3.86 8.25
C GLY A 332 8.71 -5.15 8.47
N LYS A 333 7.41 -5.14 8.13
CA LYS A 333 6.56 -6.33 8.12
C LYS A 333 6.03 -6.51 6.70
N ILE A 334 6.47 -7.55 5.99
CA ILE A 334 6.04 -7.86 4.61
C ILE A 334 4.51 -8.00 4.52
N ASN A 335 3.91 -8.56 5.57
CA ASN A 335 2.47 -8.68 5.74
C ASN A 335 1.98 -7.59 6.69
N LEU A 336 2.15 -6.33 6.32
CA LEU A 336 1.96 -5.17 7.18
C LEU A 336 0.57 -5.15 7.85
N PHE A 337 -0.48 -5.44 7.09
CA PHE A 337 -1.86 -5.54 7.59
C PHE A 337 -2.34 -7.00 7.76
N GLY A 338 -1.42 -7.94 7.95
CA GLY A 338 -1.69 -9.33 8.30
C GLY A 338 -1.97 -10.30 7.13
N ALA A 339 -2.41 -11.51 7.51
CA ALA A 339 -2.88 -12.65 6.71
C ALA A 339 -1.94 -13.30 5.67
N GLY A 340 -0.86 -12.64 5.23
CA GLY A 340 0.17 -13.28 4.40
C GLY A 340 -0.31 -13.87 3.09
N LEU A 341 -1.28 -13.20 2.46
CA LEU A 341 -1.97 -13.68 1.25
C LEU A 341 -1.29 -13.28 -0.06
N LEU A 342 -0.36 -12.31 -0.01
CA LEU A 342 0.41 -11.91 -1.17
C LEU A 342 1.48 -12.95 -1.49
N LYS A 343 1.55 -13.28 -2.77
CA LYS A 343 2.62 -14.04 -3.37
C LYS A 343 3.58 -13.09 -4.07
N ILE A 344 4.87 -13.23 -3.76
CA ILE A 344 5.97 -12.44 -4.32
C ILE A 344 6.68 -13.29 -5.38
N TRP A 345 6.52 -12.90 -6.64
CA TRP A 345 7.20 -13.50 -7.79
C TRP A 345 8.32 -12.58 -8.26
N ILE A 346 9.47 -13.14 -8.64
CA ILE A 346 10.62 -12.40 -9.13
C ILE A 346 10.91 -12.87 -10.56
N VAL A 347 10.84 -11.96 -11.53
CA VAL A 347 11.22 -12.22 -12.92
C VAL A 347 12.60 -11.62 -13.15
N VAL A 348 13.61 -12.45 -13.27
CA VAL A 348 15.01 -12.04 -13.41
C VAL A 348 15.39 -11.98 -14.90
N PHE A 349 15.93 -10.83 -15.33
CA PHE A 349 16.41 -10.63 -16.71
C PHE A 349 17.93 -10.51 -16.79
N ASP A 350 18.53 -9.64 -15.98
CA ASP A 350 19.94 -9.25 -16.06
C ASP A 350 20.51 -8.97 -14.65
N VAL A 351 20.73 -10.03 -13.89
CA VAL A 351 21.38 -10.00 -12.55
C VAL A 351 22.57 -10.96 -12.57
N MET A 352 23.75 -10.47 -12.20
CA MET A 352 24.97 -11.27 -12.17
C MET A 352 24.86 -12.41 -11.15
N PHE A 353 25.29 -13.60 -11.56
CA PHE A 353 25.26 -14.83 -10.76
C PHE A 353 23.86 -15.34 -10.37
N VAL A 354 22.79 -14.77 -10.93
CA VAL A 354 21.43 -15.29 -10.83
C VAL A 354 20.98 -15.71 -12.23
N PHE A 355 20.54 -16.94 -12.39
CA PHE A 355 20.03 -17.39 -13.70
C PHE A 355 18.76 -16.59 -14.08
N PRO A 356 18.60 -16.15 -15.33
CA PRO A 356 17.36 -15.53 -15.78
C PRO A 356 16.20 -16.52 -15.70
N GLY A 357 15.05 -16.08 -15.20
CA GLY A 357 13.90 -16.95 -15.00
C GLY A 357 12.81 -16.35 -14.14
N VAL A 358 11.77 -17.15 -13.87
CA VAL A 358 10.66 -16.77 -12.98
C VAL A 358 10.80 -17.55 -11.68
N TYR A 359 10.84 -16.81 -10.58
CA TYR A 359 11.06 -17.35 -9.25
C TYR A 359 9.93 -16.97 -8.30
N ARG A 360 9.72 -17.80 -7.29
CA ARG A 360 8.89 -17.49 -6.13
C ARG A 360 9.78 -17.11 -4.96
N TYR A 361 9.63 -15.89 -4.42
CA TYR A 361 10.38 -15.47 -3.23
C TYR A 361 9.69 -15.94 -1.94
N VAL A 362 10.49 -16.54 -1.05
CA VAL A 362 10.06 -17.00 0.27
C VAL A 362 10.86 -16.26 1.34
N PRO A 363 10.30 -15.17 1.92
CA PRO A 363 11.04 -14.31 2.84
C PRO A 363 11.64 -15.05 4.04
N VAL A 364 10.86 -15.91 4.69
CA VAL A 364 11.29 -16.68 5.88
C VAL A 364 12.52 -17.55 5.59
N ARG A 365 12.69 -18.02 4.35
CA ARG A 365 13.84 -18.81 3.92
C ARG A 365 14.96 -17.95 3.30
N LYS A 366 14.74 -16.65 3.12
CA LYS A 366 15.66 -15.71 2.45
C LYS A 366 16.15 -16.27 1.12
N SER A 367 15.23 -16.88 0.37
CA SER A 367 15.55 -17.67 -0.81
C SER A 367 14.47 -17.51 -1.87
N ILE A 368 14.89 -17.63 -3.13
CA ILE A 368 14.00 -17.67 -4.28
C ILE A 368 13.99 -19.09 -4.87
N TYR A 369 12.83 -19.55 -5.32
CA TYR A 369 12.62 -20.89 -5.86
C TYR A 369 12.25 -20.80 -7.32
N MET A 370 12.99 -21.45 -8.21
CA MET A 370 12.69 -21.39 -9.64
C MET A 370 11.36 -22.10 -9.94
N GLN A 371 10.42 -21.39 -10.57
CA GLN A 371 9.10 -21.90 -10.96
C GLN A 371 8.87 -21.89 -12.46
N GLY A 372 9.64 -21.09 -13.19
CA GLY A 372 9.57 -20.96 -14.64
C GLY A 372 10.92 -20.63 -15.26
N GLY A 373 11.09 -21.04 -16.51
CA GLY A 373 12.31 -20.81 -17.29
C GLY A 373 12.52 -19.35 -17.71
N VAL A 374 13.51 -19.15 -18.58
CA VAL A 374 13.91 -17.83 -19.09
C VAL A 374 12.73 -17.12 -19.75
N VAL A 375 12.44 -15.89 -19.29
CA VAL A 375 11.50 -14.98 -19.93
C VAL A 375 12.24 -14.03 -20.86
N ALA A 376 11.86 -14.02 -22.14
CA ALA A 376 12.45 -13.10 -23.11
C ALA A 376 12.05 -11.65 -22.78
N ALA A 377 13.03 -10.81 -22.39
CA ALA A 377 12.81 -9.40 -22.02
C ALA A 377 11.99 -8.61 -23.05
N LYS A 378 12.23 -8.83 -24.36
CA LYS A 378 11.44 -8.19 -25.44
C LYS A 378 9.97 -8.58 -25.45
N LYS A 379 9.61 -9.79 -24.98
CA LYS A 379 8.22 -10.22 -24.84
C LYS A 379 7.60 -9.60 -23.58
N PHE A 380 8.36 -9.54 -22.49
CA PHE A 380 7.93 -8.92 -21.24
C PHE A 380 7.59 -7.44 -21.43
N VAL A 381 8.45 -6.69 -22.10
CA VAL A 381 8.19 -5.29 -22.47
C VAL A 381 6.89 -5.12 -23.29
N LYS A 382 6.53 -6.10 -24.13
CA LYS A 382 5.29 -6.06 -24.93
C LYS A 382 4.02 -6.31 -24.11
N CYS A 383 4.13 -6.83 -22.89
CA CYS A 383 3.02 -6.93 -21.96
C CYS A 383 2.58 -5.56 -21.40
N HIS A 384 3.27 -4.47 -21.75
CA HIS A 384 3.03 -3.14 -21.19
C HIS A 384 2.45 -2.17 -22.22
N VAL A 385 1.63 -1.23 -21.74
CA VAL A 385 1.03 -0.17 -22.56
C VAL A 385 2.08 0.84 -22.99
N VAL A 386 3.06 1.14 -22.13
CA VAL A 386 4.19 2.04 -22.39
C VAL A 386 5.51 1.26 -22.26
N PRO A 387 5.94 0.56 -23.34
CA PRO A 387 7.15 -0.27 -23.37
C PRO A 387 8.41 0.42 -22.81
N GLU A 388 8.60 1.69 -23.13
CA GLU A 388 9.77 2.49 -22.80
C GLU A 388 9.97 2.62 -21.28
N GLU A 389 8.90 2.52 -20.48
CA GLU A 389 9.00 2.56 -19.02
C GLU A 389 9.48 1.23 -18.40
N VAL A 390 9.62 0.19 -19.21
CA VAL A 390 9.97 -1.17 -18.76
C VAL A 390 11.31 -1.65 -19.31
N GLU A 391 11.72 -1.07 -20.44
CA GLU A 391 12.96 -1.42 -21.10
C GLU A 391 14.18 -1.39 -20.17
N ASN A 392 15.00 -2.43 -20.27
CA ASN A 392 16.23 -2.65 -19.51
C ASN A 392 16.07 -2.78 -17.99
N ALA A 393 14.86 -3.09 -17.48
CA ALA A 393 14.72 -3.54 -16.10
C ALA A 393 15.64 -4.76 -15.85
N ALA A 394 16.35 -4.76 -14.73
CA ALA A 394 17.22 -5.86 -14.32
C ALA A 394 16.40 -7.05 -13.83
N PHE A 395 15.35 -6.76 -13.06
CA PHE A 395 14.32 -7.72 -12.65
C PHE A 395 12.99 -7.01 -12.37
N ALA A 396 11.92 -7.79 -12.33
CA ALA A 396 10.59 -7.35 -11.90
C ALA A 396 10.14 -8.15 -10.68
N VAL A 397 9.40 -7.49 -9.78
CA VAL A 397 8.67 -8.11 -8.67
C VAL A 397 7.19 -8.05 -9.00
N VAL A 398 6.58 -9.21 -9.21
CA VAL A 398 5.14 -9.33 -9.50
C VAL A 398 4.45 -9.86 -8.25
N LEU A 399 3.52 -9.07 -7.73
CA LEU A 399 2.76 -9.39 -6.52
C LEU A 399 1.40 -9.93 -6.93
N THR A 400 1.08 -11.16 -6.53
CA THR A 400 -0.18 -11.83 -6.89
C THR A 400 -0.95 -12.31 -5.66
N ALA A 401 -2.24 -12.57 -5.81
CA ALA A 401 -3.07 -13.15 -4.76
C ALA A 401 -4.18 -14.01 -5.36
N ASP A 402 -4.60 -15.05 -4.62
CA ASP A 402 -5.88 -15.71 -4.92
C ASP A 402 -6.97 -14.88 -4.23
N LEU A 403 -7.72 -14.10 -5.01
CA LEU A 403 -8.74 -13.19 -4.48
C LEU A 403 -9.89 -13.94 -3.81
N LYS A 404 -10.25 -15.11 -4.33
CA LYS A 404 -11.32 -15.94 -3.76
C LYS A 404 -10.90 -16.52 -2.42
N GLU A 405 -9.68 -17.04 -2.29
CA GLU A 405 -9.10 -17.46 -1.01
C GLU A 405 -9.05 -16.28 -0.02
N ALA A 406 -8.56 -15.13 -0.50
CA ALA A 406 -8.41 -13.93 0.32
C ALA A 406 -9.76 -13.43 0.87
N CYS A 407 -10.79 -13.34 0.03
CA CYS A 407 -12.13 -12.92 0.44
C CYS A 407 -12.86 -13.97 1.28
N ASN A 408 -12.60 -15.27 1.05
CA ASN A 408 -13.05 -16.29 1.99
C ASN A 408 -12.41 -16.11 3.37
N LEU A 409 -11.17 -15.65 3.47
CA LEU A 409 -10.54 -15.47 4.78
C LEU A 409 -10.95 -14.15 5.45
N LEU A 410 -11.00 -13.05 4.68
CA LEU A 410 -11.07 -11.69 5.20
C LEU A 410 -12.33 -10.91 4.80
N GLY A 411 -13.20 -11.47 3.96
CA GLY A 411 -14.30 -10.73 3.35
C GLY A 411 -13.81 -9.82 2.22
N GLU A 412 -14.65 -8.90 1.76
CA GLU A 412 -14.27 -7.95 0.71
C GLU A 412 -13.07 -7.08 1.12
N ARG A 413 -12.93 -6.79 2.43
CA ARG A 413 -11.79 -6.02 2.99
C ARG A 413 -10.42 -6.63 2.69
N ALA A 414 -10.35 -7.89 2.29
CA ALA A 414 -9.13 -8.53 1.80
C ALA A 414 -8.40 -7.68 0.74
N TYR A 415 -9.17 -7.09 -0.19
CA TYR A 415 -8.63 -6.33 -1.31
C TYR A 415 -7.82 -5.11 -0.84
N ARG A 416 -8.28 -4.45 0.23
CA ARG A 416 -7.58 -3.35 0.90
C ARG A 416 -6.20 -3.77 1.39
N TYR A 417 -6.14 -4.86 2.16
CA TYR A 417 -4.91 -5.33 2.76
C TYR A 417 -3.91 -5.83 1.73
N LEU A 418 -4.38 -6.51 0.68
CA LEU A 418 -3.53 -6.95 -0.43
C LEU A 418 -2.87 -5.76 -1.13
N ASN A 419 -3.64 -4.73 -1.50
CA ASN A 419 -3.08 -3.55 -2.17
C ASN A 419 -2.20 -2.71 -1.26
N MET A 420 -2.57 -2.50 0.01
CA MET A 420 -1.73 -1.75 0.95
C MET A 420 -0.42 -2.50 1.26
N ASN A 421 -0.45 -3.82 1.42
CA ASN A 421 0.78 -4.60 1.58
C ASN A 421 1.67 -4.54 0.32
N ALA A 422 1.06 -4.52 -0.88
CA ALA A 422 1.80 -4.33 -2.12
C ALA A 422 2.49 -2.95 -2.19
N GLY A 423 1.77 -1.90 -1.77
CA GLY A 423 2.33 -0.55 -1.62
C GLY A 423 3.50 -0.48 -0.62
N TYR A 424 3.38 -1.18 0.51
CA TYR A 424 4.48 -1.29 1.47
C TYR A 424 5.73 -1.94 0.83
N ILE A 425 5.56 -3.04 0.10
CA ILE A 425 6.67 -3.74 -0.58
C ILE A 425 7.33 -2.80 -1.60
N LEU A 426 6.54 -2.07 -2.39
CA LEU A 426 7.03 -1.05 -3.32
C LEU A 426 7.87 0.01 -2.63
N GLN A 427 7.37 0.58 -1.52
CA GLN A 427 8.12 1.60 -0.78
C GLN A 427 9.40 1.04 -0.18
N SER A 428 9.37 -0.17 0.39
CA SER A 428 10.54 -0.82 0.97
C SER A 428 11.62 -1.08 -0.09
N LEU A 429 11.24 -1.55 -1.28
CA LEU A 429 12.15 -1.68 -2.42
C LEU A 429 12.67 -0.32 -2.90
N SER A 430 11.82 0.71 -2.94
CA SER A 430 12.23 2.06 -3.35
C SER A 430 13.29 2.64 -2.43
N LEU A 431 13.12 2.51 -1.11
CA LEU A 431 14.12 2.92 -0.12
C LEU A 431 15.40 2.09 -0.24
N SER A 432 15.29 0.78 -0.47
CA SER A 432 16.43 -0.09 -0.77
C SER A 432 17.20 0.37 -2.02
N GLY A 433 16.45 0.74 -3.07
CA GLY A 433 17.00 1.30 -4.29
C GLY A 433 17.77 2.59 -4.04
N ARG A 434 17.26 3.50 -3.20
CA ARG A 434 18.00 4.71 -2.81
C ARG A 434 19.33 4.40 -2.13
N VAL A 435 19.36 3.44 -1.20
CA VAL A 435 20.59 3.01 -0.51
C VAL A 435 21.62 2.46 -1.51
N LEU A 436 21.16 1.72 -2.53
CA LEU A 436 22.01 1.06 -3.53
C LEU A 436 22.22 1.89 -4.81
N ASN A 437 21.70 3.11 -4.88
CA ASN A 437 21.68 3.95 -6.08
C ASN A 437 21.08 3.22 -7.31
N LYS A 438 19.94 2.57 -7.09
CA LYS A 438 19.10 1.88 -8.08
C LYS A 438 17.74 2.58 -8.19
N THR A 439 17.11 2.38 -9.34
CA THR A 439 15.79 2.92 -9.63
C THR A 439 14.74 1.82 -9.42
N VAL A 440 13.71 2.14 -8.65
CA VAL A 440 12.53 1.30 -8.44
C VAL A 440 11.32 2.07 -8.90
N ARG A 441 10.46 1.41 -9.68
CA ARG A 441 9.26 2.01 -10.26
C ARG A 441 8.09 1.05 -10.16
N ASP A 442 6.90 1.57 -9.90
CA ASP A 442 5.67 0.82 -10.05
C ASP A 442 5.16 0.85 -11.50
N GLN A 443 4.56 -0.26 -11.92
CA GLN A 443 3.83 -0.34 -13.17
C GLN A 443 2.37 -0.67 -12.95
N HIS A 444 1.52 0.06 -13.69
CA HIS A 444 0.07 -0.02 -13.55
C HIS A 444 -0.63 -0.31 -14.88
N PHE A 445 0.05 -0.08 -15.99
CA PHE A 445 -0.52 -0.18 -17.33
C PHE A 445 0.10 -1.37 -18.07
N PHE A 446 -0.29 -2.57 -17.67
CA PHE A 446 0.10 -3.83 -18.29
C PHE A 446 -1.12 -4.70 -18.63
N TYR A 447 -0.94 -5.60 -19.58
CA TYR A 447 -1.92 -6.61 -19.98
C TYR A 447 -1.72 -7.85 -19.10
N GLU A 448 -2.57 -8.00 -18.07
CA GLU A 448 -2.40 -9.03 -17.04
C GLU A 448 -2.35 -10.45 -17.64
N ASP A 449 -3.27 -10.79 -18.55
CA ASP A 449 -3.30 -12.11 -19.18
C ASP A 449 -2.01 -12.43 -19.94
N ASP A 450 -1.47 -11.43 -20.67
CA ASP A 450 -0.22 -11.60 -21.42
C ASP A 450 0.96 -11.77 -20.45
N LEU A 451 0.98 -11.01 -19.35
CA LEU A 451 2.01 -11.10 -18.32
C LEU A 451 1.98 -12.45 -17.60
N LYS A 452 0.79 -12.90 -17.15
CA LYS A 452 0.59 -14.19 -16.49
C LYS A 452 1.02 -15.33 -17.39
N LYS A 453 0.57 -15.32 -18.65
CA LYS A 453 0.93 -16.34 -19.63
C LYS A 453 2.43 -16.37 -19.91
N LEU A 454 3.06 -15.20 -20.06
CA LEU A 454 4.48 -15.11 -20.34
C LEU A 454 5.33 -15.64 -19.18
N CYS A 455 4.95 -15.30 -17.95
CA CYS A 455 5.67 -15.67 -16.74
C CYS A 455 5.22 -17.02 -16.16
N ASN A 456 4.28 -17.72 -16.80
CA ASN A 456 3.68 -18.97 -16.33
C ASN A 456 3.14 -18.85 -14.88
N LEU A 457 2.47 -17.73 -14.59
CA LEU A 457 1.85 -17.50 -13.27
C LEU A 457 0.54 -18.30 -13.16
N PRO A 458 0.16 -18.78 -11.96
CA PRO A 458 -1.06 -19.57 -11.79
C PRO A 458 -2.33 -18.84 -12.22
N ASP A 459 -3.23 -19.54 -12.93
CA ASP A 459 -4.47 -18.96 -13.43
C ASP A 459 -5.40 -18.45 -12.31
N GLY A 460 -5.43 -19.14 -11.17
CA GLY A 460 -6.22 -18.76 -9.99
C GLY A 460 -5.69 -17.55 -9.23
N GLU A 461 -4.54 -17.00 -9.60
CA GLU A 461 -3.98 -15.80 -8.98
C GLU A 461 -4.19 -14.56 -9.85
N SER A 462 -4.58 -13.45 -9.24
CA SER A 462 -4.65 -12.15 -9.90
C SER A 462 -3.40 -11.31 -9.58
N VAL A 463 -2.95 -10.49 -10.53
CA VAL A 463 -1.82 -9.58 -10.35
C VAL A 463 -2.28 -8.32 -9.63
N ILE A 464 -1.82 -8.16 -8.39
CA ILE A 464 -2.14 -7.00 -7.54
C ILE A 464 -1.24 -5.81 -7.89
N SER A 465 0.05 -6.05 -8.08
CA SER A 465 1.01 -4.99 -8.39
C SER A 465 2.25 -5.54 -9.10
N GLU A 466 2.90 -4.69 -9.87
CA GLU A 466 4.17 -4.97 -10.52
C GLU A 466 5.16 -3.84 -10.20
N ILE A 467 6.37 -4.23 -9.84
CA ILE A 467 7.43 -3.33 -9.42
C ILE A 467 8.66 -3.67 -10.24
N LEU A 468 9.19 -2.68 -10.97
CA LEU A 468 10.37 -2.81 -11.79
C LEU A 468 11.59 -2.27 -11.08
N VAL A 469 12.71 -2.97 -11.22
CA VAL A 469 13.99 -2.57 -10.63
C VAL A 469 15.06 -2.53 -11.72
N GLY A 470 15.81 -1.43 -11.74
CA GLY A 470 16.91 -1.22 -12.68
C GLY A 470 17.78 -0.03 -12.27
N LYS A 471 18.41 0.64 -13.22
CA LYS A 471 19.22 1.84 -12.96
C LYS A 471 18.74 3.03 -13.77
#